data_AF-A0A831V1U8-F1
#
_entry.id   AF-A0A831V1U8-F1
#
_cell.length_a   1.000
_cell.length_b   1.000
_cell.length_c   1.000
_cell.angle_alpha   90.00
_cell.angle_beta   90.00
_cell.angle_gamma   90.00
#
_symmetry.space_group_name_H-M   'P 1'
#
loop_
_entity.id
_entity.type
_entity.pdbx_description
1 polymer ?
#
loop_
_entity_poly.entity_id
_entity_poly.type
_entity_poly.pdbx_seq_one_letter_code
_entity_poly.pdbx_strand_id
1 'polypeptide(L)'
;MSTSQTVDTATQAYHEHAGQAPSGIETAATTPGQVRVIRRNGKLTAYDPSKIKVAMTKAFLAVEGGGAAASQRVHESVESLVSLIDQALKRRLPGGGTVHIEDIQDQVELALMREGHHKVARAYVLYRESQAQK
;
A
#
# COMPACT_ATOMS: atom_id res chain seq x y z
N MET A 1 -44.70 -41.39 -31.07
CA MET A 1 -43.91 -40.83 -32.19
C MET A 1 -44.25 -39.36 -32.26
N SER A 2 -43.35 -38.39 -32.06
CA SER A 2 -41.92 -38.48 -31.72
C SER A 2 -41.49 -37.25 -30.91
N THR A 3 -40.46 -37.40 -30.08
CA THR A 3 -39.86 -36.30 -29.28
C THR A 3 -38.53 -35.89 -29.90
N SER A 4 -38.34 -34.60 -30.19
CA SER A 4 -37.13 -33.82 -30.56
C SER A 4 -37.63 -32.51 -31.21
N GLN A 5 -36.97 -31.35 -31.29
CA GLN A 5 -35.67 -30.81 -30.84
C GLN A 5 -35.81 -29.25 -30.93
N THR A 6 -35.04 -28.34 -30.32
CA THR A 6 -33.88 -28.36 -29.39
C THR A 6 -34.05 -27.17 -28.41
N VAL A 7 -33.14 -26.94 -27.45
CA VAL A 7 -32.93 -25.62 -26.81
C VAL A 7 -31.51 -25.14 -27.09
N ASP A 8 -31.35 -23.90 -27.54
CA ASP A 8 -30.04 -23.32 -27.83
C ASP A 8 -29.95 -21.84 -27.41
N THR A 9 -29.03 -21.60 -26.47
CA THR A 9 -28.17 -20.43 -26.24
C THR A 9 -28.65 -19.00 -26.61
N ALA A 10 -28.77 -18.13 -25.60
CA ALA A 10 -28.22 -16.76 -25.64
C ALA A 10 -28.07 -16.14 -24.23
N THR A 11 -26.84 -15.76 -23.86
CA THR A 11 -26.54 -15.03 -22.60
C THR A 11 -26.47 -13.52 -22.86
N GLN A 12 -27.34 -12.75 -22.21
CA GLN A 12 -27.31 -11.27 -22.09
C GLN A 12 -28.01 -10.88 -20.78
N ALA A 13 -27.63 -9.84 -20.04
CA ALA A 13 -26.39 -9.06 -19.99
C ALA A 13 -26.31 -8.45 -18.57
N TYR A 14 -25.11 -8.33 -17.98
CA TYR A 14 -24.98 -7.67 -16.67
C TYR A 14 -24.96 -6.15 -16.86
N HIS A 15 -25.86 -5.43 -16.18
CA HIS A 15 -25.88 -3.97 -16.17
C HIS A 15 -24.63 -3.39 -15.48
N GLU A 16 -23.92 -2.52 -16.18
CA GLU A 16 -22.83 -1.72 -15.62
C GLU A 16 -23.39 -0.60 -14.74
N HIS A 17 -23.05 -0.59 -13.45
CA HIS A 17 -23.25 0.59 -12.60
C HIS A 17 -21.99 1.45 -12.60
N ALA A 18 -21.92 2.37 -13.57
CA ALA A 18 -20.87 3.39 -13.63
C ALA A 18 -21.04 4.39 -12.47
N GLY A 19 -20.24 4.24 -11.41
CA GLY A 19 -20.09 5.22 -10.34
C GLY A 19 -19.16 6.35 -10.74
N GLN A 20 -19.66 7.59 -10.72
CA GLN A 20 -18.94 8.78 -11.17
C GLN A 20 -17.62 9.01 -10.39
N ALA A 21 -16.48 9.07 -11.08
CA ALA A 21 -15.22 9.54 -10.51
C ALA A 21 -15.16 11.08 -10.53
N PRO A 22 -14.65 11.75 -9.47
CA PRO A 22 -14.52 13.21 -9.45
C PRO A 22 -13.43 13.69 -10.41
N SER A 23 -13.82 14.52 -11.38
CA SER A 23 -12.92 15.10 -12.39
C SER A 23 -12.05 16.20 -11.77
N GLY A 24 -10.76 15.94 -11.56
CA GLY A 24 -9.88 16.94 -10.92
C GLY A 24 -8.47 16.46 -10.60
N ILE A 25 -7.83 15.66 -11.47
CA ILE A 25 -6.40 15.38 -11.36
C ILE A 25 -5.71 15.94 -12.59
N GLU A 26 -4.96 17.03 -12.39
CA GLU A 26 -4.08 17.58 -13.41
C GLU A 26 -3.10 16.50 -13.88
N THR A 27 -3.06 16.25 -15.18
CA THR A 27 -2.26 15.17 -15.79
C THR A 27 -0.77 15.51 -15.79
N ALA A 28 -0.14 15.47 -14.62
CA ALA A 28 1.30 15.43 -14.46
C ALA A 28 1.81 14.10 -15.02
N ALA A 29 2.25 14.11 -16.28
CA ALA A 29 2.71 12.93 -17.00
C ALA A 29 3.74 12.13 -16.17
N THR A 30 3.36 10.91 -15.77
CA THR A 30 4.26 10.01 -15.04
C THR A 30 5.36 9.53 -15.97
N THR A 31 6.62 9.86 -15.65
CA THR A 31 7.78 9.28 -16.33
C THR A 31 7.69 7.74 -16.28
N PRO A 32 7.80 7.04 -17.43
CA PRO A 32 7.78 5.57 -17.43
C PRO A 32 8.80 4.98 -16.45
N GLY A 33 8.37 3.98 -15.67
CA GLY A 33 9.18 3.31 -14.65
C GLY A 33 9.26 4.01 -13.28
N GLN A 34 8.72 5.23 -13.11
CA GLN A 34 8.72 5.91 -11.80
C GLN A 34 7.42 5.72 -11.03
N VAL A 35 7.52 5.38 -9.74
CA VAL A 35 6.39 5.41 -8.79
C VAL A 35 6.29 6.78 -8.13
N ARG A 36 5.10 7.37 -8.18
CA ARG A 36 4.72 8.62 -7.51
C ARG A 36 3.70 8.34 -6.42
N VAL A 37 3.80 9.05 -5.30
CA VAL A 37 2.90 8.94 -4.16
C VAL A 37 2.04 10.19 -4.05
N ILE A 38 0.72 10.01 -4.11
CA ILE A 38 -0.29 11.03 -3.84
C ILE A 38 -0.49 11.12 -2.33
N ARG A 39 -0.18 12.27 -1.73
CA ARG A 39 -0.33 12.48 -0.28
C ARG A 39 -1.78 12.83 0.11
N ARG A 40 -2.12 12.75 1.41
CA ARG A 40 -3.43 13.17 1.96
C ARG A 40 -3.85 14.59 1.53
N ASN A 41 -2.89 15.49 1.28
CA ASN A 41 -3.13 16.86 0.79
C ASN A 41 -3.09 17.01 -0.75
N GLY A 42 -3.25 15.93 -1.51
CA GLY A 42 -3.21 15.91 -2.98
C GLY A 42 -1.81 16.04 -3.60
N LYS A 43 -0.78 16.44 -2.85
CA LYS A 43 0.57 16.66 -3.41
C LYS A 43 1.21 15.35 -3.89
N LEU A 44 1.59 15.30 -5.16
CA LEU A 44 2.44 14.24 -5.70
C LEU A 44 3.89 14.40 -5.21
N THR A 45 4.49 13.30 -4.75
CA THR A 45 5.93 13.21 -4.43
C THR A 45 6.53 11.92 -4.98
N ALA A 46 7.86 11.86 -5.13
CA ALA A 46 8.52 10.60 -5.51
C ALA A 46 8.34 9.55 -4.40
N TYR A 47 8.13 8.29 -4.79
CA TYR A 47 8.22 7.16 -3.88
C TYR A 47 9.65 7.00 -3.35
N ASP A 48 9.76 6.66 -2.07
CA ASP A 48 11.03 6.60 -1.34
C ASP A 48 10.90 5.59 -0.19
N PRO A 49 11.46 4.37 -0.32
CA PRO A 49 11.34 3.34 0.71
C PRO A 49 12.07 3.70 2.01
N SER A 50 13.02 4.65 2.00
CA SER A 50 13.69 5.11 3.22
C SER A 50 12.71 5.76 4.21
N LYS A 51 11.63 6.37 3.71
CA LYS A 51 10.56 6.92 4.55
C LYS A 51 9.74 5.84 5.25
N ILE A 52 9.53 4.70 4.60
CA ILE A 52 8.91 3.52 5.21
C ILE A 52 9.84 3.00 6.31
N LYS A 53 11.12 2.78 6.01
CA LYS A 53 12.14 2.35 6.98
C LYS A 53 12.14 3.23 8.23
N VAL A 54 12.23 4.55 8.09
CA VAL A 54 12.23 5.50 9.23
C VAL A 54 10.93 5.40 10.05
N ALA A 55 9.77 5.28 9.41
CA ALA A 55 8.50 5.13 10.13
C ALA A 55 8.40 3.80 10.88
N MET A 56 8.86 2.70 10.25
CA MET A 56 8.92 1.37 10.87
C MET A 56 9.89 1.32 12.05
N THR A 57 11.11 1.84 11.91
CA THR A 57 12.08 1.93 13.02
C THR A 57 11.47 2.66 14.21
N LYS A 58 10.81 3.81 14.00
CA LYS A 58 10.13 4.54 15.10
C LYS A 58 9.03 3.72 15.77
N ALA A 59 8.26 2.94 15.02
CA ALA A 59 7.24 2.05 15.58
C ALA A 59 7.86 0.90 16.41
N PHE A 60 8.97 0.31 15.96
CA PHE A 60 9.71 -0.69 16.73
C PHE A 60 10.29 -0.09 18.02
N LEU A 61 10.95 1.08 17.95
CA LEU A 61 11.51 1.76 19.12
C LEU A 61 10.44 2.18 20.15
N ALA A 62 9.23 2.52 19.70
CA ALA A 62 8.11 2.82 20.60
C ALA A 62 7.59 1.59 21.38
N VAL A 63 7.91 0.37 20.95
CA VAL A 63 7.47 -0.88 21.58
C VAL A 63 8.60 -1.59 22.33
N GLU A 64 9.80 -1.64 21.76
CA GLU A 64 10.98 -2.30 22.34
C GLU A 64 11.84 -1.35 23.19
N GLY A 65 11.61 -0.04 23.12
CA GLY A 65 12.32 0.99 23.90
C GLY A 65 13.65 1.43 23.26
N GLY A 66 14.30 2.42 23.88
CA GLY A 66 15.50 3.07 23.31
C GLY A 66 16.69 2.14 23.07
N GLY A 67 16.84 1.08 23.86
CA GLY A 67 17.91 0.07 23.68
C GLY A 67 17.81 -0.70 22.35
N ALA A 68 16.61 -0.78 21.76
CA ALA A 68 16.41 -1.40 20.46
C ALA A 68 17.05 -0.60 19.30
N ALA A 69 17.46 0.66 19.51
CA ALA A 69 18.13 1.48 18.50
C ALA A 69 19.53 0.98 18.11
N ALA A 70 20.14 0.09 18.92
CA ALA A 70 21.37 -0.62 18.59
C ALA A 70 21.13 -2.12 18.30
N SER A 71 19.89 -2.59 18.28
CA SER A 71 19.55 -4.01 18.11
C SER A 71 19.66 -4.42 16.64
N GLN A 72 20.66 -5.26 16.33
CA GLN A 72 20.85 -5.84 15.00
C GLN A 72 19.58 -6.55 14.49
N ARG A 73 18.90 -7.32 15.37
CA ARG A 73 17.64 -8.02 15.08
C ARG A 73 16.55 -7.07 14.58
N VAL A 74 16.44 -5.88 15.16
CA VAL A 74 15.43 -4.88 14.79
C VAL A 74 15.75 -4.27 13.44
N HIS A 75 17.03 -3.99 13.16
CA HIS A 75 17.47 -3.52 11.83
C HIS A 75 17.15 -4.56 10.76
N GLU A 76 17.52 -5.82 10.96
CA GLU A 76 17.23 -6.93 10.03
C GLU A 76 15.72 -7.12 9.81
N SER A 77 14.91 -7.06 10.88
CA SER A 77 13.45 -7.16 10.79
C SER A 77 12.86 -6.01 9.97
N VAL A 78 13.29 -4.77 10.22
CA VAL A 78 12.82 -3.59 9.47
C VAL A 78 13.25 -3.65 8.01
N GLU A 79 14.49 -4.01 7.69
CA GLU A 79 14.96 -4.12 6.30
C GLU A 79 14.21 -5.20 5.52
N SER A 80 13.97 -6.37 6.14
CA SER A 80 13.17 -7.45 5.54
C SER A 80 11.76 -6.98 5.21
N LEU A 81 11.07 -6.36 6.18
CA LEU A 81 9.71 -5.83 6.00
C LEU A 81 9.64 -4.73 4.93
N VAL A 82 10.58 -3.78 4.94
CA VAL A 82 10.65 -2.70 3.93
C VAL A 82 10.87 -3.30 2.53
N SER A 83 11.73 -4.30 2.39
CA SER A 83 11.98 -5.01 1.13
C SER A 83 10.72 -5.74 0.63
N LEU A 84 9.97 -6.41 1.52
CA LEU A 84 8.71 -7.07 1.16
C LEU A 84 7.66 -6.07 0.64
N ILE A 85 7.55 -4.90 1.28
CA ILE A 85 6.60 -3.84 0.91
C ILE A 85 7.00 -3.19 -0.43
N ASP A 86 8.29 -2.88 -0.61
CA ASP A 86 8.84 -2.32 -1.86
C ASP A 86 8.64 -3.28 -3.04
N GLN A 87 8.91 -4.58 -2.86
CA GLN A 87 8.64 -5.61 -3.86
C GLN A 87 7.14 -5.75 -4.18
N ALA A 88 6.27 -5.69 -3.17
CA ALA A 88 4.82 -5.74 -3.37
C ALA A 88 4.30 -4.53 -4.16
N LEU A 89 4.81 -3.33 -3.87
CA LEU A 89 4.45 -2.10 -4.58
C LEU A 89 4.95 -2.11 -6.03
N LYS A 90 6.22 -2.48 -6.26
CA LYS A 90 6.80 -2.62 -7.62
C LYS A 90 6.06 -3.66 -8.46
N ARG A 91 5.57 -4.75 -7.85
CA ARG A 91 4.76 -5.76 -8.54
C ARG A 91 3.37 -5.25 -8.93
N ARG A 92 2.76 -4.36 -8.14
CA ARG A 92 1.50 -3.68 -8.48
C ARG A 92 1.70 -2.59 -9.54
N LEU A 93 2.89 -1.99 -9.63
CA LEU A 93 3.23 -0.89 -10.52
C LEU A 93 4.48 -1.19 -11.38
N PRO A 94 4.46 -2.24 -12.23
CA PRO A 94 5.64 -2.71 -12.95
C PRO A 94 6.19 -1.70 -13.98
N GLY A 95 5.33 -0.79 -14.48
CA GLY A 95 5.71 0.32 -15.36
C GLY A 95 5.85 1.66 -14.63
N GLY A 96 5.89 1.68 -13.30
CA GLY A 96 5.65 2.88 -12.50
C GLY A 96 4.17 3.23 -12.40
N GLY A 97 3.87 4.48 -12.06
CA GLY A 97 2.50 5.00 -11.91
C GLY A 97 2.32 5.82 -10.63
N THR A 98 1.06 6.02 -10.23
CA THR A 98 0.68 6.70 -8.99
C THR A 98 0.06 5.74 -7.97
N VAL A 99 0.29 5.97 -6.69
CA VAL A 99 -0.32 5.25 -5.56
C VAL A 99 -0.71 6.25 -4.47
N HIS A 100 -1.79 5.99 -3.72
CA HIS A 100 -2.12 6.83 -2.57
C HIS A 100 -1.22 6.48 -1.38
N ILE A 101 -0.89 7.48 -0.56
CA ILE A 101 -0.07 7.25 0.63
C ILE A 101 -0.74 6.28 1.63
N GLU A 102 -2.08 6.21 1.65
CA GLU A 102 -2.83 5.25 2.47
C GLU A 102 -2.60 3.80 2.01
N ASP A 103 -2.64 3.51 0.69
CA ASP A 103 -2.35 2.17 0.16
C ASP A 103 -0.99 1.63 0.63
N ILE A 104 0.01 2.53 0.72
CA ILE A 104 1.35 2.19 1.21
C ILE A 104 1.31 1.89 2.71
N GLN A 105 0.59 2.68 3.51
CA GLN A 105 0.47 2.44 4.95
C GLN A 105 -0.27 1.12 5.23
N ASP A 106 -1.32 0.81 4.46
CA ASP A 106 -2.04 -0.46 4.55
C ASP A 106 -1.13 -1.66 4.23
N GLN A 107 -0.20 -1.52 3.27
CA GLN A 107 0.82 -2.56 3.06
C GLN A 107 1.80 -2.68 4.24
N VAL A 108 2.16 -1.59 4.92
CA VAL A 108 3.02 -1.62 6.12
C VAL A 108 2.31 -2.33 7.28
N GLU A 109 1.05 -2.00 7.54
CA GLU A 109 0.24 -2.66 8.56
C GLU A 109 0.05 -4.15 8.24
N LEU A 110 -0.28 -4.49 6.99
CA LEU A 110 -0.45 -5.87 6.56
C LEU A 110 0.84 -6.70 6.71
N ALA A 111 2.00 -6.11 6.38
CA ALA A 111 3.30 -6.76 6.57
C ALA A 111 3.61 -6.99 8.06
N LEU A 112 3.43 -5.97 8.90
CA LEU A 112 3.61 -6.09 10.36
C LEU A 112 2.67 -7.11 10.99
N MET A 113 1.43 -7.20 10.52
CA MET A 113 0.45 -8.19 11.02
C MET A 113 0.78 -9.61 10.56
N ARG A 114 1.27 -9.80 9.33
CA ARG A 114 1.69 -11.13 8.81
C ARG A 114 2.91 -11.69 9.52
N GLU A 115 3.90 -10.85 9.83
CA GLU A 115 5.09 -11.23 10.62
C GLU A 115 4.83 -11.27 12.14
N GLY A 116 3.56 -11.19 12.59
CA GLY A 116 3.18 -11.30 14.01
C GLY A 116 3.56 -10.09 14.88
N HIS A 117 4.05 -9.00 14.30
CA HIS A 117 4.46 -7.78 15.00
C HIS A 117 3.27 -6.89 15.44
N HIS A 118 2.21 -7.48 15.99
CA HIS A 118 0.93 -6.81 16.30
C HIS A 118 1.08 -5.57 17.20
N LYS A 119 2.01 -5.60 18.18
CA LYS A 119 2.29 -4.44 19.04
C LYS A 119 2.88 -3.27 18.24
N VAL A 120 3.79 -3.57 17.30
CA VAL A 120 4.45 -2.60 16.42
C VAL A 120 3.46 -2.05 15.40
N ALA A 121 2.56 -2.88 14.84
CA ALA A 121 1.47 -2.42 13.97
C ALA A 121 0.63 -1.33 14.66
N ARG A 122 0.19 -1.55 15.91
CA ARG A 122 -0.55 -0.53 16.68
C ARG A 122 0.28 0.73 16.94
N ALA A 123 1.57 0.60 17.25
CA ALA A 123 2.45 1.76 17.42
C ALA A 123 2.67 2.53 16.11
N TYR A 124 2.71 1.83 14.96
CA TYR A 124 2.80 2.43 13.63
C TYR A 124 1.54 3.23 13.29
N VAL A 125 0.33 2.71 13.60
CA VAL A 125 -0.93 3.46 13.44
C VAL A 125 -0.89 4.77 14.23
N LEU A 126 -0.53 4.72 15.51
CA LEU A 126 -0.41 5.94 16.33
C LEU A 126 0.66 6.90 15.79
N TYR A 127 1.78 6.38 15.28
CA TYR A 127 2.80 7.19 14.64
C TYR A 127 2.29 7.89 13.38
N ARG A 128 1.61 7.20 12.45
CA ARG A 128 1.11 7.84 11.21
C ARG A 128 0.08 8.93 11.48
N GLU A 129 -0.84 8.72 12.42
CA GLU A 129 -1.82 9.75 12.77
C GLU A 129 -1.14 10.97 13.42
N SER A 130 -0.12 10.75 14.26
CA SER A 130 0.70 11.85 14.80
C SER A 130 1.48 12.63 13.73
N GLN A 131 1.75 12.05 12.56
CA GLN A 131 2.38 12.76 11.44
C GLN A 131 1.35 13.41 10.51
N ALA A 132 0.12 12.93 10.47
CA ALA A 132 -0.96 13.52 9.67
C ALA A 132 -1.59 14.76 10.31
N GLN A 133 -1.47 14.89 11.63
CA GLN A 133 -1.93 16.06 12.40
C GLN A 133 -0.94 17.25 12.35
N LYS A 134 0.11 17.19 11.52
CA LYS A 134 1.19 18.19 11.38
C LYS A 134 1.21 18.85 10.01
#